data_AF-A0A642C6G0-F1
#
_entry.id   AF-A0A642C6G0-F1
#
_cell.length_a   1.000
_cell.length_b   1.000
_cell.length_c   1.000
_cell.angle_alpha   90.00
_cell.angle_beta   90.00
_cell.angle_gamma   90.00
#
_symmetry.space_group_name_H-M   'P 1'
#
loop_
_entity.id
_entity.type
_entity.pdbx_description
1 polymer ?
#
loop_
_entity_poly.entity_id
_entity_poly.type
_entity_poly.pdbx_seq_one_letter_code
_entity_poly.pdbx_strand_id
1 'polypeptide(L)'
;MKTRNIYSLLYVTFVAVALVACNDYDAAQTAYEEIVDSDVTTTPPNIDSAWELQLIPNVGQHSGEVFVYKDKKYDKLFTRTLGWNGGIGVQSTSLSDGNVLWAFNDSYFGVVDAETRARGNCNFPHNSIM
;
A
#
# COMPACT_ATOMS: atom_id res chain seq x y z
N MET A 1 49.52 -3.76 26.44
CA MET A 1 49.22 -2.64 25.51
C MET A 1 49.02 -3.05 24.05
N LYS A 2 49.66 -4.12 23.53
CA LYS A 2 49.53 -4.55 22.12
C LYS A 2 48.17 -5.13 21.71
N THR A 3 47.55 -5.96 22.55
CA THR A 3 46.27 -6.65 22.24
C THR A 3 45.07 -5.72 22.20
N ARG A 4 45.01 -4.70 23.08
CA ARG A 4 43.89 -3.74 23.13
C ARG A 4 43.77 -2.88 21.85
N ASN A 5 44.90 -2.60 21.19
CA ASN A 5 44.92 -1.85 19.93
C ASN A 5 44.45 -2.70 18.73
N ILE A 6 44.67 -4.02 18.77
CA ILE A 6 44.25 -4.92 17.68
C ILE A 6 42.73 -5.10 17.70
N TYR A 7 42.13 -5.28 18.88
CA TYR A 7 40.68 -5.36 19.02
C TYR A 7 39.99 -4.03 18.67
N SER A 8 40.57 -2.90 19.07
CA SER A 8 40.04 -1.58 18.69
C SER A 8 40.12 -1.32 17.18
N LEU A 9 41.20 -1.77 16.53
CA LEU A 9 41.36 -1.61 15.07
C LEU A 9 40.36 -2.50 14.32
N LEU A 10 40.18 -3.75 14.77
CA LEU A 10 39.19 -4.69 14.21
C LEU A 10 37.75 -4.17 14.37
N TYR A 11 37.42 -3.57 15.51
CA TYR A 11 36.10 -3.01 15.77
C TYR A 11 35.81 -1.80 14.87
N VAL A 12 36.79 -0.89 14.71
CA VAL A 12 36.66 0.28 13.84
C VAL A 12 36.52 -0.14 12.37
N THR A 13 37.29 -1.14 11.92
CA THR A 13 37.13 -1.66 10.55
C THR A 13 35.79 -2.36 10.34
N PHE A 14 35.28 -3.09 11.33
CA PHE A 14 33.98 -3.78 11.21
C PHE A 14 32.81 -2.78 11.17
N VAL A 15 32.85 -1.73 11.99
CA VAL A 15 31.84 -0.65 11.98
C VAL A 15 31.89 0.15 10.67
N ALA A 16 33.09 0.43 10.14
CA ALA A 16 33.23 1.14 8.87
C ALA A 16 32.69 0.33 7.68
N VAL A 17 32.93 -0.99 7.65
CA VAL A 17 32.42 -1.86 6.58
C VAL A 17 30.89 -2.01 6.66
N ALA A 18 30.32 -2.11 7.86
CA ALA A 18 28.86 -2.17 8.03
C ALA A 18 28.14 -0.88 7.60
N LEU A 19 28.75 0.29 7.84
CA LEU A 19 28.16 1.59 7.45
C LEU A 19 28.24 1.86 5.94
N VAL A 20 29.24 1.31 5.23
CA VAL A 20 29.35 1.43 3.77
C VAL A 20 28.36 0.48 3.07
N ALA A 21 28.25 -0.77 3.53
CA ALA A 21 27.34 -1.76 2.93
C ALA A 21 25.84 -1.45 3.12
N CYS A 22 25.48 -0.59 4.07
CA CYS A 22 24.11 -0.12 4.27
C CYS A 22 23.70 1.07 3.38
N ASN A 23 24.63 1.67 2.63
CA ASN A 23 24.35 2.82 1.76
C ASN A 23 24.46 2.52 0.25
N ASP A 24 24.74 1.28 -0.15
CA ASP A 24 24.88 0.91 -1.58
C ASP A 24 23.52 0.78 -2.31
N TYR A 25 22.42 1.27 -1.72
CA TYR A 25 21.15 1.40 -2.45
C TYR A 25 21.15 2.70 -3.27
N ASP A 26 21.98 2.73 -4.31
CA ASP A 26 21.80 3.68 -5.41
C ASP A 26 20.60 3.17 -6.22
N ALA A 27 19.41 3.70 -5.94
CA ALA A 27 18.27 3.48 -6.81
C ALA A 27 18.62 4.09 -8.16
N ALA A 28 19.08 3.28 -9.11
CA ALA A 28 19.35 3.73 -10.47
C ALA A 28 18.14 4.51 -10.95
N GLN A 29 18.34 5.79 -11.25
CA GLN A 29 17.28 6.65 -11.77
C GLN A 29 16.85 6.05 -13.11
N THR A 30 15.75 5.30 -13.11
CA THR A 30 15.15 4.79 -14.33
C THR A 30 14.71 6.00 -15.14
N ALA A 31 15.36 6.22 -16.28
CA ALA A 31 14.90 7.22 -17.24
C ALA A 31 13.46 6.89 -17.61
N TYR A 32 12.57 7.86 -17.48
CA TYR A 32 11.22 7.74 -18.01
C TYR A 32 11.35 7.59 -19.54
N GLU A 33 10.74 6.55 -20.11
CA GLU A 33 10.66 6.46 -21.57
C GLU A 33 9.94 7.70 -22.10
N GLU A 34 10.55 8.35 -23.08
CA GLU A 34 9.96 9.49 -23.78
C GLU A 34 8.74 8.97 -24.54
N ILE A 35 7.54 9.37 -24.11
CA ILE A 35 6.29 8.93 -24.73
C ILE A 35 6.26 9.55 -26.13
N VAL A 36 6.45 8.74 -27.15
CA VAL A 36 6.07 9.10 -28.52
C VAL A 36 4.56 9.26 -28.49
N ASP A 37 4.10 10.50 -28.70
CA ASP A 37 2.69 10.87 -28.79
C ASP A 37 2.07 10.12 -29.98
N SER A 38 1.64 8.89 -29.72
CA SER A 38 0.89 8.11 -30.69
C SER A 38 -0.51 8.67 -30.64
N ASP A 39 -1.01 9.14 -31.78
CA ASP A 39 -2.34 9.73 -32.00
C ASP A 39 -3.47 8.66 -31.85
N VAL A 40 -3.32 7.76 -30.88
CA VAL A 40 -4.24 6.71 -30.52
C VAL A 40 -5.32 7.36 -29.67
N THR A 41 -6.52 7.45 -30.24
CA THR A 41 -7.70 7.82 -29.47
C THR A 41 -7.94 6.74 -28.41
N THR A 42 -7.49 7.00 -27.18
CA THR A 42 -7.66 6.04 -26.07
C THR A 42 -9.11 6.02 -25.64
N THR A 43 -9.76 4.89 -25.89
CA THR A 43 -11.13 4.64 -25.40
C THR A 43 -11.06 4.03 -24.01
N PRO A 44 -11.96 4.41 -23.09
CA PRO A 44 -12.04 3.76 -21.79
C PRO A 44 -12.24 2.25 -21.95
N PRO A 45 -11.65 1.43 -21.06
CA PRO A 45 -11.87 -0.01 -21.09
C PRO A 45 -13.35 -0.36 -20.93
N ASN A 46 -13.77 -1.49 -21.50
CA ASN A 46 -15.11 -2.02 -21.27
C ASN A 46 -15.22 -2.52 -19.82
N ILE A 47 -15.98 -1.80 -18.99
CA ILE A 47 -16.16 -2.08 -17.57
C ILE A 47 -17.50 -2.78 -17.34
N ASP A 48 -17.47 -3.91 -16.63
CA ASP A 48 -18.70 -4.56 -16.18
C ASP A 48 -19.37 -3.73 -15.09
N SER A 49 -20.64 -3.38 -15.29
CA SER A 49 -21.48 -2.67 -14.33
C SER A 49 -21.54 -3.35 -12.94
N ALA A 50 -21.37 -4.67 -12.87
CA ALA A 50 -21.36 -5.43 -11.61
C ALA A 50 -20.11 -5.17 -10.74
N TRP A 51 -19.10 -4.47 -11.26
CA TRP A 51 -17.92 -4.06 -10.52
C TRP A 51 -18.13 -2.73 -9.77
N GLU A 52 -19.22 -2.00 -10.07
CA GLU A 52 -19.56 -0.72 -9.43
C GLU A 52 -18.43 0.33 -9.47
N LEU A 53 -17.64 0.35 -10.54
CA LEU A 53 -16.54 1.32 -10.69
C LEU A 53 -17.08 2.71 -11.07
N GLN A 54 -16.62 3.73 -10.36
CA GLN A 54 -16.93 5.13 -10.65
C GLN A 54 -15.71 5.83 -11.25
N LEU A 55 -15.80 6.27 -12.51
CA LEU A 55 -14.72 6.99 -13.20
C LEU A 55 -14.35 8.28 -12.44
N ILE A 56 -13.05 8.51 -12.26
CA ILE A 56 -12.49 9.78 -11.78
C ILE A 56 -12.19 10.64 -13.01
N PRO A 57 -12.80 11.83 -13.14
CA PRO A 57 -12.48 12.74 -14.24
C PRO A 57 -11.02 13.15 -14.21
N ASN A 58 -10.35 13.08 -15.36
CA ASN A 58 -9.01 13.62 -15.51
C ASN A 58 -9.09 15.16 -15.65
N VAL A 59 -8.60 15.88 -14.64
CA VAL A 59 -8.46 17.33 -14.66
C VAL A 59 -6.97 17.74 -14.65
N GLY A 60 -6.11 16.88 -15.17
CA GLY A 60 -4.66 17.08 -15.29
C GLY A 60 -3.81 16.29 -14.29
N GLN A 61 -4.38 15.36 -13.52
CA GLN A 61 -3.62 14.58 -12.52
C GLN A 61 -2.98 13.30 -13.07
N HIS A 62 -3.38 12.83 -14.25
CA HIS A 62 -2.88 11.60 -14.86
C HIS A 62 -2.83 11.73 -16.39
N SER A 63 -2.09 10.83 -17.07
CA SER A 63 -2.05 10.79 -18.54
C SER A 63 -3.46 10.65 -19.12
N GLY A 64 -3.70 11.25 -20.29
CA GLY A 64 -4.97 11.09 -21.04
C GLY A 64 -5.26 9.64 -21.43
N GLU A 65 -4.23 8.80 -21.47
CA GLU A 65 -4.30 7.38 -21.81
C GLU A 65 -4.64 6.49 -20.62
N VAL A 66 -4.66 7.05 -19.40
CA VAL A 66 -4.91 6.31 -18.16
C VAL A 66 -6.33 6.61 -17.67
N PHE A 67 -7.05 5.57 -17.28
CA PHE A 67 -8.40 5.68 -16.71
C PHE A 67 -8.39 5.22 -15.26
N VAL A 68 -8.77 6.12 -14.34
CA VAL A 68 -8.75 5.85 -12.90
C VAL A 68 -10.18 5.75 -12.38
N TYR A 69 -10.45 4.77 -11.50
CA TYR A 69 -11.77 4.50 -10.97
C TYR A 69 -11.74 4.42 -9.44
N LYS A 70 -12.84 4.85 -8.81
CA LYS A 70 -13.15 4.49 -7.42
C LYS A 70 -13.94 3.18 -7.44
N ASP A 71 -13.45 2.18 -6.73
CA ASP A 71 -14.15 0.91 -6.58
C ASP A 71 -15.20 1.02 -5.47
N LYS A 72 -16.46 1.29 -5.84
CA LYS A 72 -17.54 1.49 -4.87
C LYS A 72 -17.97 0.18 -4.22
N LYS A 73 -17.68 -0.97 -4.85
CA LYS A 73 -17.96 -2.29 -4.30
C LYS A 73 -17.05 -2.58 -3.11
N TYR A 74 -15.76 -2.30 -3.24
CA TYR A 74 -14.81 -2.42 -2.14
C TYR A 74 -14.98 -1.33 -1.07
N ASP A 75 -15.35 -0.10 -1.45
CA ASP A 75 -15.76 0.93 -0.47
C ASP A 75 -16.87 0.39 0.45
N LYS A 76 -17.91 -0.23 -0.13
CA LYS A 76 -19.01 -0.84 0.63
C LYS A 76 -18.55 -2.01 1.49
N LEU A 77 -17.72 -2.91 0.95
CA LEU A 77 -17.20 -4.07 1.68
C LEU A 77 -16.51 -3.68 2.99
N PHE A 78 -15.71 -2.60 2.96
CA PHE A 78 -14.97 -2.10 4.12
C PHE A 78 -15.73 -1.06 4.95
N THR A 79 -16.91 -0.61 4.51
CA THR A 79 -17.81 0.24 5.30
C THR A 79 -18.67 -0.61 6.24
N ARG A 80 -18.05 -1.11 7.31
CA ARG A 80 -18.67 -2.04 8.28
C ARG A 80 -19.19 -1.32 9.52
N THR A 81 -20.12 -1.93 10.26
CA THR A 81 -20.70 -1.40 11.51
C THR A 81 -20.34 -2.22 12.75
N LEU A 82 -19.87 -3.46 12.59
CA LEU A 82 -19.52 -4.37 13.68
C LEU A 82 -18.22 -5.15 13.35
N GLY A 83 -17.35 -5.33 14.33
CA GLY A 83 -16.04 -5.97 14.17
C GLY A 83 -15.02 -4.99 13.57
N TRP A 84 -14.18 -5.45 12.63
CA TRP A 84 -13.26 -4.55 11.90
C TRP A 84 -14.05 -3.46 11.20
N ASN A 85 -13.74 -2.19 11.48
CA ASN A 85 -14.49 -1.04 10.98
C ASN A 85 -13.59 0.16 10.61
N GLY A 86 -12.31 -0.11 10.35
CA GLY A 86 -11.32 0.84 9.85
C GLY A 86 -9.91 0.43 10.28
N GLY A 87 -8.90 0.70 9.45
CA GLY A 87 -7.52 0.33 9.75
C GLY A 87 -6.55 0.81 8.67
N ILE A 88 -5.27 0.48 8.83
CA ILE A 88 -4.20 0.89 7.92
C ILE A 88 -3.32 -0.30 7.46
N GLY A 89 -2.46 -0.05 6.47
CA GLY A 89 -1.45 -1.02 6.01
C GLY A 89 -1.99 -2.20 5.18
N VAL A 90 -3.24 -2.10 4.72
CA VAL A 90 -3.99 -3.15 4.01
C VAL A 90 -3.16 -3.83 2.92
N GLN A 91 -2.93 -5.13 3.08
CA GLN A 91 -2.24 -5.98 2.11
C GLN A 91 -3.11 -7.20 1.80
N SER A 92 -3.13 -7.62 0.54
CA SER A 92 -3.82 -8.82 0.09
C SER A 92 -2.84 -9.86 -0.43
N THR A 93 -3.14 -11.14 -0.20
CA THR A 93 -2.40 -12.27 -0.76
C THR A 93 -3.38 -13.34 -1.21
N SER A 94 -3.33 -13.68 -2.49
CA SER A 94 -4.13 -14.77 -3.05
C SER A 94 -3.64 -16.12 -2.51
N LEU A 95 -4.59 -16.97 -2.15
CA LEU A 95 -4.34 -18.33 -1.68
C LEU A 95 -4.60 -19.33 -2.80
N SER A 96 -4.03 -20.53 -2.69
CA SER A 96 -4.13 -21.57 -3.73
C SER A 96 -5.54 -22.14 -3.92
N ASP A 97 -6.44 -21.93 -2.96
CA ASP A 97 -7.84 -22.34 -3.01
C ASP A 97 -8.77 -21.28 -3.62
N GLY A 98 -8.21 -20.16 -4.10
CA GLY A 98 -8.94 -19.05 -4.68
C GLY A 98 -9.44 -18.01 -3.68
N ASN A 99 -9.22 -18.22 -2.37
CA ASN A 99 -9.48 -17.20 -1.36
C ASN A 99 -8.39 -16.11 -1.36
N VAL A 100 -8.65 -15.01 -0.65
CA VAL A 100 -7.70 -13.91 -0.47
C VAL A 100 -7.54 -13.65 1.02
N LEU A 101 -6.32 -13.78 1.51
CA LEU A 101 -5.93 -13.34 2.85
C LEU A 101 -5.73 -11.82 2.83
N TRP A 102 -6.30 -11.13 3.81
CA TRP A 102 -6.06 -9.72 4.06
C TRP A 102 -5.32 -9.53 5.37
N ALA A 103 -4.24 -8.76 5.35
CA ALA A 103 -3.51 -8.35 6.54
C ALA A 103 -3.65 -6.85 6.76
N PHE A 104 -3.87 -6.48 8.02
CA PHE A 104 -4.03 -5.10 8.47
C PHE A 104 -3.05 -4.83 9.60
N ASN A 105 -2.52 -3.61 9.66
CA ASN A 105 -1.82 -3.10 10.83
C ASN A 105 -2.85 -2.55 11.83
N ASP A 106 -2.47 -1.57 12.64
CA ASP A 106 -3.33 -0.76 13.52
C ASP A 106 -4.76 -0.59 12.96
N SER A 107 -5.73 -1.19 13.65
CA SER A 107 -7.11 -1.31 13.18
C SER A 107 -8.11 -1.16 14.31
N TYR A 108 -9.27 -0.59 14.01
CA TYR A 108 -10.40 -0.49 14.92
C TYR A 108 -11.29 -1.73 14.83
N PHE A 109 -11.52 -2.36 15.98
CA PHE A 109 -12.46 -3.47 16.14
C PHE A 109 -13.52 -3.13 17.18
N GLY A 110 -14.77 -3.02 16.76
CA GLY A 110 -15.86 -2.67 17.67
C GLY A 110 -17.15 -2.31 16.94
N VAL A 111 -17.82 -1.26 17.42
CA VAL A 111 -19.10 -0.79 16.87
C VAL A 111 -18.99 0.59 16.23
N VAL A 112 -19.73 0.79 15.14
CA VAL A 112 -19.93 2.09 14.47
C VAL A 112 -21.42 2.31 14.31
N ASP A 113 -21.87 3.52 14.64
CA ASP A 113 -23.26 3.93 14.42
C ASP A 113 -23.60 3.90 12.93
N ALA A 114 -24.71 3.25 12.58
CA ALA A 114 -25.05 2.99 11.18
C ALA A 114 -25.47 4.25 10.42
N GLU A 115 -26.08 5.22 11.10
CA GLU A 115 -26.64 6.43 10.51
C GLU A 115 -25.58 7.54 10.40
N THR A 116 -24.96 7.89 11.53
CA THR A 116 -24.00 8.99 11.63
C THR A 116 -22.59 8.61 11.23
N ARG A 117 -22.30 7.29 11.15
CA ARG A 117 -20.94 6.74 10.98
C ARG A 117 -19.97 7.11 12.10
N ALA A 118 -20.48 7.56 13.25
CA ALA A 118 -19.66 7.82 14.42
C ALA A 118 -19.11 6.50 14.99
N ARG A 119 -17.80 6.44 15.21
CA ARG A 119 -17.14 5.28 15.83
C ARG A 119 -17.40 5.27 17.33
N GLY A 120 -17.92 4.16 17.85
CA GLY A 120 -18.14 3.95 19.28
C GLY A 120 -16.98 3.17 19.92
N ASN A 121 -17.31 2.33 20.91
CA ASN A 121 -16.33 1.50 21.61
C ASN A 121 -15.59 0.56 20.65
N CYS A 122 -14.29 0.76 20.50
CA CYS A 122 -13.41 -0.05 19.66
C CYS A 122 -12.09 -0.35 20.37
N ASN A 123 -11.60 -1.57 20.20
CA ASN A 123 -10.20 -1.93 20.46
C ASN A 123 -9.33 -1.46 19.30
N PHE A 124 -8.03 -1.32 19.57
CA PHE A 124 -7.02 -0.90 18.58
C PHE A 124 -5.83 -1.86 18.51
N PRO A 125 -6.03 -3.12 18.07
CA PRO A 125 -4.94 -4.06 17.86
C PRO A 125 -3.94 -3.56 16.81
N HIS A 126 -2.66 -3.86 17.03
CA HIS A 126 -1.56 -3.45 16.13
C HIS A 126 -1.45 -4.26 14.84
N ASN A 127 -2.17 -5.37 14.75
CA ASN A 127 -2.32 -6.15 13.54
C ASN A 127 -3.56 -7.06 13.63
N SER A 128 -4.09 -7.44 12.47
CA SER A 128 -5.17 -8.41 12.34
C SER A 128 -5.20 -9.01 10.93
N ILE A 129 -5.88 -10.14 10.76
CA ILE A 129 -6.08 -10.81 9.48
C ILE A 129 -7.56 -11.09 9.21
N MET A 130 -7.94 -11.19 7.94
CA MET A 130 -9.27 -11.59 7.45
C MET A 130 -9.14 -12.58 6.30
#